data_AF-M4E1J0-F1
#
_entry.id   AF-M4E1J0-F1
#
_cell.length_a   1.000
_cell.length_b   1.000
_cell.length_c   1.000
_cell.angle_alpha   90.00
_cell.angle_beta   90.00
_cell.angle_gamma   90.00
#
_symmetry.space_group_name_H-M   'P 1'
#
loop_
_entity.id
_entity.type
_entity.pdbx_description
1 polymer ?
#
loop_
_entity_poly.entity_id
_entity_poly.type
_entity_poly.pdbx_seq_one_letter_code
_entity_poly.pdbx_strand_id
1 'polypeptide(L)'
;MSMSSSSPEDDEDCVVAVKFLGPQLSFCKPAGKSKPEWTDIKIENPCFDSSRVMFSKKDNKFRIPGSGGHLIGSWDLREPNDKLKLQSVQFENLPPKLPTPIHELMDSCSRAA
;
A
#
# COMPACT_ATOMS: atom_id res chain seq x y z
N MET A 1 9.56 -1.42 8.22
CA MET A 1 8.63 -2.57 8.11
C MET A 1 7.28 -2.16 8.67
N SER A 2 6.18 -2.63 8.09
CA SER A 2 4.81 -2.39 8.59
C SER A 2 3.93 -3.62 8.39
N MET A 3 2.92 -3.78 9.24
CA MET A 3 1.97 -4.90 9.17
C MET A 3 0.54 -4.36 9.24
N SER A 4 -0.39 -5.03 8.55
CA SER A 4 -1.82 -4.75 8.62
C SER A 4 -2.62 -6.04 8.44
N SER A 5 -3.80 -6.14 9.06
CA SER A 5 -4.73 -7.26 8.90
C SER A 5 -6.08 -6.82 8.33
N SER A 6 -6.83 -7.75 7.74
CA SER A 6 -8.18 -7.50 7.21
C SER A 6 -9.30 -7.53 8.26
N SER A 7 -9.10 -8.23 9.39
CA SER A 7 -10.11 -8.43 10.44
C SER A 7 -9.44 -8.56 11.82
N PRO A 8 -10.18 -8.36 12.94
CA PRO A 8 -9.77 -8.86 14.26
C PRO A 8 -9.81 -10.40 14.30
N GLU A 9 -9.22 -10.97 15.34
CA GLU A 9 -8.56 -12.28 15.42
C GLU A 9 -9.44 -13.53 15.19
N ASP A 10 -10.77 -13.39 15.05
CA ASP A 10 -11.75 -14.48 14.97
C ASP A 10 -12.36 -14.71 13.57
N ASP A 11 -11.70 -14.21 12.51
CA ASP A 11 -12.15 -14.40 11.12
C ASP A 11 -11.32 -15.48 10.41
N GLU A 12 -11.98 -16.56 9.97
CA GLU A 12 -11.36 -17.66 9.21
C GLU A 12 -10.77 -17.17 7.86
N ASP A 13 -11.22 -16.02 7.37
CA ASP A 13 -10.71 -15.38 6.16
C ASP A 13 -9.75 -14.21 6.46
N CYS A 14 -9.24 -14.10 7.68
CA CYS A 14 -8.26 -13.07 8.02
C CYS A 14 -7.01 -13.20 7.14
N VAL A 15 -6.57 -12.08 6.58
CA VAL A 15 -5.32 -11.97 5.84
C VAL A 15 -4.44 -10.95 6.54
N VAL A 16 -3.17 -11.27 6.72
CA VAL A 16 -2.14 -10.39 7.23
C VAL A 16 -1.22 -10.00 6.07
N ALA A 17 -0.98 -8.71 5.91
CA ALA A 17 -0.02 -8.17 4.97
C ALA A 17 1.18 -7.59 5.72
N VAL A 18 2.38 -7.87 5.21
CA VAL A 18 3.65 -7.44 5.79
C VAL A 18 4.51 -6.79 4.72
N LYS A 19 4.79 -5.49 4.89
CA LYS A 19 5.68 -4.73 4.01
C LYS A 19 7.07 -4.61 4.64
N PHE A 20 8.06 -5.19 3.98
CA PHE A 20 9.47 -5.07 4.33
C PHE A 20 10.05 -3.77 3.79
N LEU A 21 11.27 -3.43 4.21
CA LEU A 21 12.03 -2.39 3.52
C LEU A 21 12.44 -2.91 2.14
N GLY A 22 12.40 -2.06 1.12
CA GLY A 22 12.64 -2.46 -0.27
C GLY A 22 11.40 -3.05 -0.95
N PRO A 23 11.55 -3.86 -2.01
CA PRO A 23 10.43 -4.18 -2.90
C PRO A 23 9.49 -5.29 -2.39
N GLN A 24 9.76 -5.91 -1.23
CA GLN A 24 9.02 -7.11 -0.80
C GLN A 24 7.76 -6.79 0.02
N LEU A 25 6.63 -7.34 -0.42
CA LEU A 25 5.36 -7.38 0.30
C LEU A 25 4.90 -8.84 0.40
N SER A 26 4.54 -9.29 1.60
CA SER A 26 4.11 -10.68 1.82
C SER A 26 2.72 -10.73 2.42
N PHE A 27 1.93 -11.71 2.01
CA PHE A 27 0.60 -11.97 2.53
C PHE A 27 0.54 -13.34 3.21
N CYS A 28 -0.27 -13.45 4.25
CA CYS A 28 -0.47 -14.66 5.02
C CYS A 28 -1.94 -14.81 5.39
N LYS A 29 -2.47 -16.03 5.28
CA LYS A 29 -3.76 -16.41 5.88
C LYS A 29 -3.49 -17.30 7.10
N PRO A 30 -3.53 -16.75 8.33
CA PRO A 30 -3.17 -17.49 9.52
C PRO A 30 -4.25 -18.47 10.00
N ALA A 31 -5.52 -18.20 9.74
CA ALA A 31 -6.62 -19.02 10.24
C ALA A 31 -6.78 -20.35 9.45
N GLY A 32 -7.32 -21.37 10.12
CA GLY A 32 -7.67 -22.66 9.51
C GLY A 32 -6.51 -23.59 9.10
N LYS A 33 -5.23 -23.21 9.27
CA LYS A 33 -4.08 -24.05 8.90
C LYS A 33 -3.09 -24.26 10.06
N SER A 34 -2.60 -25.49 10.23
CA SER A 34 -1.53 -25.81 11.19
C SER A 34 -0.18 -25.16 10.84
N LYS A 35 -0.01 -24.78 9.57
CA LYS A 35 1.13 -24.02 9.07
C LYS A 35 0.63 -22.93 8.13
N PRO A 36 0.81 -21.64 8.47
CA PRO A 36 0.43 -20.54 7.58
C PRO A 36 1.28 -20.53 6.31
N GLU A 37 0.62 -20.35 5.17
CA GLU A 37 1.27 -20.15 3.87
C GLU A 37 1.49 -18.67 3.63
N TRP A 38 2.67 -18.34 3.10
CA TRP A 38 3.06 -16.99 2.74
C TRP A 38 3.10 -16.85 1.22
N THR A 39 2.58 -15.74 0.72
CA THR A 39 2.68 -15.33 -0.68
C THR A 39 3.53 -14.06 -0.75
N ASP A 40 4.70 -14.18 -1.35
CA ASP A 40 5.61 -13.05 -1.55
C ASP A 40 5.36 -12.36 -2.88
N ILE A 41 5.35 -11.04 -2.84
CA ILE A 41 5.17 -10.21 -4.01
C ILE A 41 6.26 -9.14 -4.07
N LYS A 42 6.83 -8.99 -5.26
CA LYS A 42 7.83 -7.96 -5.56
C LYS A 42 7.13 -6.75 -6.17
N ILE A 43 7.23 -5.62 -5.49
CA ILE A 43 6.79 -4.32 -5.97
C ILE A 43 7.97 -3.69 -6.72
N GLU A 44 7.87 -3.57 -8.04
CA GLU A 44 8.98 -3.07 -8.86
C GLU A 44 9.22 -1.56 -8.73
N ASN A 45 8.19 -0.80 -8.33
CA ASN A 45 8.29 0.64 -8.23
C ASN A 45 8.94 1.04 -6.88
N PRO A 46 10.13 1.66 -6.88
CA PRO A 46 10.88 1.99 -5.67
C PRO A 46 10.17 3.02 -4.78
N CYS A 47 9.16 3.74 -5.28
CA CYS A 47 8.39 4.66 -4.44
C CYS A 47 7.67 3.95 -3.27
N PHE A 48 7.59 2.62 -3.29
CA PHE A 48 6.97 1.83 -2.22
C PHE A 48 7.97 1.26 -1.21
N ASP A 49 9.29 1.43 -1.41
CA ASP A 49 10.32 0.73 -0.63
C ASP A 49 10.23 1.02 0.88
N SER A 50 9.92 2.26 1.24
CA SER A 50 9.75 2.73 2.62
C SER A 50 8.27 2.86 3.05
N SER A 51 7.33 2.55 2.16
CA SER A 51 5.90 2.75 2.40
C SER A 51 5.29 1.76 3.38
N ARG A 52 4.18 2.15 3.99
CA ARG A 52 3.41 1.30 4.91
C ARG A 52 2.21 0.66 4.23
N VAL A 53 1.99 -0.63 4.46
CA VAL A 53 0.76 -1.31 4.04
C VAL A 53 -0.34 -1.06 5.06
N MET A 54 -1.57 -0.82 4.58
CA MET A 54 -2.76 -0.58 5.40
C MET A 54 -3.95 -1.31 4.81
N PHE A 55 -4.86 -1.77 5.66
CA PHE A 55 -6.12 -2.36 5.21
C PHE A 55 -7.23 -1.31 5.18
N SER A 56 -7.88 -1.15 4.02
CA SER A 56 -9.08 -0.35 3.87
C SER A 56 -10.30 -1.22 4.14
N LYS A 57 -10.97 -1.02 5.29
CA LYS A 57 -12.25 -1.68 5.59
C LYS A 57 -13.35 -1.31 4.60
N LYS A 58 -13.37 -0.05 4.15
CA LYS A 58 -14.35 0.47 3.19
C LYS A 58 -14.26 -0.26 1.85
N ASP A 59 -13.03 -0.48 1.37
CA ASP A 59 -12.80 -1.08 0.06
C ASP A 59 -12.56 -2.59 0.13
N ASN A 60 -12.39 -3.13 1.35
CA ASN A 60 -11.98 -4.51 1.62
C ASN A 60 -10.67 -4.89 0.91
N LYS A 61 -9.67 -3.99 0.94
CA LYS A 61 -8.41 -4.10 0.18
C LYS A 61 -7.21 -3.64 0.99
N PHE A 62 -6.07 -4.25 0.74
CA PHE A 62 -4.80 -3.69 1.18
C PHE A 62 -4.39 -2.54 0.27
N ARG A 63 -3.92 -1.45 0.86
CA ARG A 63 -3.44 -0.25 0.18
C ARG A 63 -2.03 0.09 0.65
N ILE A 64 -1.22 0.61 -0.26
CA ILE A 64 0.13 1.11 0.02
C ILE A 64 0.32 2.44 -0.70
N PRO A 65 0.52 3.57 0.00
CA PRO A 65 0.79 4.85 -0.63
C PRO A 65 2.23 4.89 -1.11
N GLY A 66 2.48 5.42 -2.31
CA GLY A 66 3.83 5.65 -2.81
C GLY A 66 4.43 6.90 -2.18
N SER A 67 5.76 6.92 -2.03
CA SER A 67 6.49 8.13 -1.71
C SER A 67 6.20 9.21 -2.77
N GLY A 68 6.02 10.45 -2.32
CA GLY A 68 5.55 11.55 -3.17
C GLY A 68 4.04 11.61 -3.40
N GLY A 69 3.23 10.69 -2.85
CA GLY A 69 1.78 10.87 -2.66
C GLY A 69 0.89 10.86 -3.91
N HIS A 70 1.45 10.56 -5.09
CA HIS A 70 0.74 10.55 -6.38
C HIS A 70 0.36 9.15 -6.86
N LEU A 71 0.81 8.10 -6.16
CA LEU A 71 0.53 6.70 -6.46
C LEU A 71 -0.03 5.99 -5.24
N ILE A 72 -1.01 5.12 -5.47
CA ILE A 72 -1.52 4.16 -4.49
C ILE A 72 -1.50 2.79 -5.14
N GLY A 73 -0.79 1.86 -4.52
CA GLY A 73 -0.91 0.45 -4.80
C GLY A 73 -2.09 -0.17 -4.06
N SER A 74 -2.84 -1.06 -4.70
CA SER A 74 -3.93 -1.81 -4.07
C SER A 74 -3.84 -3.31 -4.34
N TRP A 75 -4.16 -4.11 -3.31
CA TRP A 75 -4.32 -5.56 -3.38
C TRP A 75 -5.72 -6.00 -3.00
N ASP A 76 -6.35 -6.75 -3.90
CA ASP A 76 -7.70 -7.28 -3.70
C ASP A 76 -7.62 -8.71 -3.15
N LEU A 77 -8.33 -8.94 -2.05
CA LEU A 77 -8.40 -10.26 -1.43
C LEU A 77 -9.37 -11.20 -2.15
N ARG A 78 -10.33 -10.66 -2.90
CA ARG A 78 -11.34 -11.43 -3.66
C ARG A 78 -10.85 -11.82 -5.03
N GLU A 79 -9.93 -11.03 -5.59
CA GLU A 79 -9.24 -11.29 -6.85
C GLU A 79 -7.73 -11.36 -6.59
N PRO A 80 -7.23 -12.47 -6.02
CA PRO A 80 -5.81 -12.64 -5.81
C PRO A 80 -5.12 -12.59 -7.17
N ASN A 81 -4.41 -11.51 -7.43
CA ASN A 81 -3.56 -11.33 -8.59
C ASN A 81 -2.15 -11.06 -8.05
N ASP A 82 -1.16 -11.70 -8.66
CA ASP A 82 0.25 -11.54 -8.29
C ASP A 82 0.77 -10.12 -8.62
N LYS A 83 -0.03 -9.29 -9.30
CA LYS A 83 0.31 -7.92 -9.69
C LYS A 83 -0.41 -6.87 -8.85
N LEU A 84 0.36 -5.90 -8.36
CA LEU A 84 -0.15 -4.71 -7.69
C LEU A 84 -1.00 -3.89 -8.66
N LYS A 85 -2.25 -3.58 -8.30
CA LYS A 85 -3.05 -2.60 -9.06
C LYS A 85 -2.58 -1.19 -8.66
N LEU A 86 -1.87 -0.52 -9.57
CA LEU A 86 -1.37 0.84 -9.36
C LEU A 86 -2.43 1.86 -9.77
N GLN A 87 -2.71 2.82 -8.90
CA GLN A 87 -3.64 3.93 -9.15
C GLN A 87 -2.90 5.25 -9.00
N SER A 88 -2.97 6.11 -10.02
CA SER A 88 -2.54 7.49 -9.88
C SER A 88 -3.63 8.28 -9.19
N VAL A 89 -3.25 9.06 -8.18
CA VAL A 89 -4.14 9.98 -7.48
C VAL A 89 -3.76 11.41 -7.82
N GLN A 90 -4.78 12.23 -8.08
CA GLN A 90 -4.64 13.64 -8.41
C GLN A 90 -5.59 14.44 -7.53
N PHE A 91 -5.20 15.67 -7.23
CA PHE A 91 -6.05 16.61 -6.53
C PHE A 91 -7.05 17.22 -7.51
N GLU A 92 -8.34 17.00 -7.31
CA GLU A 92 -9.39 17.43 -8.24
C GLU A 92 -9.66 18.95 -8.24
N ASN A 93 -9.02 19.73 -7.35
CA ASN A 93 -9.25 21.17 -7.19
C ASN A 93 -7.98 21.95 -6.84
N LEU A 94 -6.84 21.66 -7.49
CA LEU A 94 -5.66 22.50 -7.31
C LEU A 94 -5.93 23.90 -7.87
N PRO A 95 -5.55 24.97 -7.15
CA PRO A 95 -5.60 26.32 -7.69
C PRO A 95 -4.82 26.35 -9.02
N PRO A 96 -5.38 26.93 -10.10
CA PRO A 96 -4.73 26.94 -11.42
C PRO A 96 -3.38 27.66 -11.42
N LYS A 97 -3.11 28.48 -10.39
CA LYS A 97 -1.77 28.98 -10.06
C LYS A 97 -1.55 28.88 -8.56
N LEU A 98 -0.68 27.96 -8.17
CA LEU A 98 -0.02 28.05 -6.86
C LEU A 98 1.10 29.11 -6.96
N PRO A 99 1.26 29.99 -5.97
CA PRO A 99 2.47 30.82 -5.86
C PRO A 99 3.73 29.94 -5.89
N THR A 100 4.76 30.37 -6.62
CA THR A 100 6.04 29.65 -6.74
C THR A 100 6.60 29.14 -5.41
N PRO A 101 6.58 29.93 -4.31
CA PRO A 101 7.08 29.45 -3.02
C PRO A 101 6.30 28.26 -2.45
N ILE A 102 5.00 28.14 -2.74
CA ILE A 102 4.17 27.01 -2.29
C ILE A 102 4.50 25.78 -3.13
N HIS A 103 4.72 25.94 -4.44
CA HIS A 103 5.15 24.85 -5.32
C HIS A 103 6.52 24.31 -4.91
N GLU A 104 7.50 25.19 -4.70
CA GLU A 104 8.84 24.83 -4.22
C GLU A 104 8.79 24.13 -2.85
N LEU A 105 7.92 24.61 -1.94
CA LEU A 105 7.72 23.97 -0.64
C LEU A 105 7.14 22.56 -0.78
N MET A 106 6.12 22.37 -1.62
CA MET A 106 5.51 21.05 -1.87
C MET A 106 6.51 20.07 -2.49
N ASP A 107 7.31 20.52 -3.45
CA ASP A 107 8.39 19.72 -4.06
C ASP A 107 9.50 19.40 -3.04
N SER A 108 9.77 20.30 -2.09
CA SER A 108 10.75 20.03 -1.03
C SER A 108 10.28 18.97 -0.03
N CYS A 109 8.97 18.81 0.15
CA CYS A 109 8.37 17.81 1.02
C CYS A 109 8.24 16.44 0.37
N SER A 110 8.33 16.34 -0.95
CA SER A 110 8.21 15.08 -1.70
C SER A 110 9.52 14.30 -1.78
N ARG A 111 10.52 14.62 -0.94
CA ARG A 111 11.81 13.92 -0.87
C ARG A 111 11.60 12.40 -0.81
N ALA A 112 11.92 11.76 -1.93
CA ALA A 112 12.16 10.34 -2.01
C ALA A 112 13.21 9.99 -0.95
N ALA A 113 12.83 9.11 -0.01
CA ALA A 113 13.77 8.35 0.79
C ALA A 113 14.25 7.15 -0.03
#